data_AF-A0A9X3J2X7-F1
#
_entry.id   AF-A0A9X3J2X7-F1
#
_cell.length_a   1.000
_cell.length_b   1.000
_cell.length_c   1.000
_cell.angle_alpha   90.00
_cell.angle_beta   90.00
_cell.angle_gamma   90.00
#
_symmetry.space_group_name_H-M   'P 1'
#
loop_
_entity.id
_entity.type
_entity.pdbx_description
1 polymer ?
#
loop_
_entity_poly.entity_id
_entity_poly.type
_entity_poly.pdbx_seq_one_letter_code
_entity_poly.pdbx_strand_id
1 'polypeptide(L)'
;MVVPVELLVVKRVTPTTFVEPGGIATYTVEITNTSGTTTVNVDSIDDDLYGDLLDPTNPLVTDNTCLALDGDPIGPNGTVTCTFKALVDGNPGDVVTDTVLACVTQVGVPEPICGDASASVTITDEFVPPTLIKTALSTANCSMQVDATYQVVVQNNSTKDSLTVNTLTDNRFGNITAPHAAGGLRAGREHDLHRPAERRHRRQHHLLVRRSHRQQSVRLQPREHGDGRRDGQRQRAEHALGLGHGDRVDHAVGGPRHERARRRLG
;
A
#
# COMPACT_ATOMS: atom_id res chain seq x y z
N MET A 1 48.42 -17.92 12.71
CA MET A 1 47.61 -18.32 11.53
C MET A 1 46.17 -18.01 11.86
N VAL A 2 45.46 -17.34 10.97
CA VAL A 2 44.01 -17.13 11.10
C VAL A 2 43.32 -18.35 10.47
N VAL A 3 42.29 -18.88 11.13
CA VAL A 3 41.44 -19.94 10.56
C VAL A 3 40.22 -19.26 9.93
N PRO A 4 39.89 -19.54 8.65
CA PRO A 4 38.68 -18.98 8.03
C PRO A 4 37.40 -19.33 8.81
N VAL A 5 36.42 -18.44 8.68
CA VAL A 5 35.05 -18.63 9.16
C VAL A 5 34.10 -18.39 7.99
N GLU A 6 33.06 -19.20 7.88
CA GLU A 6 31.91 -18.94 7.03
C GLU A 6 30.66 -18.81 7.93
N LEU A 7 29.71 -17.97 7.54
CA LEU A 7 28.41 -17.88 8.19
C LEU A 7 27.37 -18.69 7.42
N LEU A 8 26.56 -19.45 8.16
CA LEU A 8 25.28 -19.93 7.67
C LEU A 8 24.18 -19.09 8.33
N VAL A 9 23.49 -18.28 7.54
CA VAL A 9 22.33 -17.49 7.97
C VAL A 9 21.06 -18.17 7.47
N VAL A 10 20.00 -18.16 8.28
CA VAL A 10 18.67 -18.64 7.89
C VAL A 10 17.63 -17.63 8.35
N LYS A 11 16.81 -17.14 7.40
CA LYS A 11 15.64 -16.29 7.67
C LYS A 11 14.37 -17.12 7.52
N ARG A 12 13.41 -16.91 8.41
CA ARG A 12 12.08 -17.55 8.39
C ARG A 12 11.02 -16.50 8.65
N VAL A 13 9.81 -16.72 8.14
CA VAL A 13 8.65 -15.85 8.36
C VAL A 13 7.42 -16.66 8.77
N THR A 14 6.57 -16.09 9.61
CA THR A 14 5.26 -16.65 9.95
C THR A 14 4.23 -15.53 10.18
N PRO A 15 3.05 -15.59 9.54
CA PRO A 15 2.66 -16.52 8.48
C PRO A 15 3.39 -16.24 7.15
N THR A 16 3.47 -17.24 6.27
CA THR A 16 4.00 -17.11 4.90
C THR A 16 2.97 -16.58 3.89
N THR A 17 1.74 -16.32 4.34
CA THR A 17 0.65 -15.81 3.50
C THR A 17 -0.22 -14.83 4.29
N PHE A 18 -0.58 -13.70 3.69
CA PHE A 18 -1.67 -12.84 4.16
C PHE A 18 -2.77 -12.74 3.11
N VAL A 19 -3.92 -12.20 3.53
CA VAL A 19 -4.97 -11.70 2.65
C VAL A 19 -4.76 -10.19 2.49
N GLU A 20 -5.03 -9.63 1.31
CA GLU A 20 -4.83 -8.20 1.02
C GLU A 20 -5.49 -7.29 2.10
N PRO A 21 -4.87 -6.15 2.48
CA PRO A 21 -3.60 -5.64 1.97
C PRO A 21 -2.36 -6.33 2.58
N GLY A 22 -2.50 -7.09 3.67
CA GLY A 22 -1.35 -7.72 4.34
C GLY A 22 -1.55 -7.91 5.84
N GLY A 23 -0.47 -7.81 6.61
CA GLY A 23 -0.50 -7.99 8.06
C GLY A 23 0.89 -7.96 8.71
N ILE A 24 0.92 -8.06 10.05
CA ILE A 24 2.17 -8.12 10.81
C ILE A 24 2.74 -9.54 10.74
N ALA A 25 3.88 -9.69 10.07
CA ALA A 25 4.67 -10.92 10.08
C ALA A 25 5.56 -10.98 11.33
N THR A 26 5.85 -12.19 11.81
CA THR A 26 6.98 -12.44 12.71
C THR A 26 8.09 -13.11 11.91
N TYR A 27 9.26 -12.50 11.91
CA TYR A 27 10.48 -13.03 11.30
C TYR A 27 11.38 -13.66 12.37
N THR A 28 12.19 -14.62 11.95
CA THR A 28 13.21 -15.29 12.78
C THR A 28 14.50 -15.39 11.99
N VAL A 29 15.61 -14.97 12.59
CA VAL A 29 16.94 -14.99 12.01
C VAL A 29 17.82 -15.91 12.86
N GLU A 30 18.41 -16.92 12.24
CA GLU A 30 19.36 -17.86 12.85
C GLU A 30 20.74 -17.58 12.22
N ILE A 31 21.75 -17.19 13.00
CA ILE A 31 23.12 -16.92 12.53
C ILE A 31 24.05 -17.97 13.12
N THR A 32 24.69 -18.77 12.26
CA THR A 32 25.56 -19.88 12.66
C THR A 32 27.00 -19.66 12.21
N ASN A 33 27.92 -19.66 13.17
CA ASN A 33 29.35 -19.71 12.94
C ASN A 33 29.76 -21.16 12.61
N THR A 34 30.09 -21.44 11.36
CA THR A 34 30.43 -22.80 10.90
C THR A 34 31.85 -23.25 11.28
N SER A 35 32.65 -22.38 11.88
CA SER A 35 34.04 -22.70 12.23
C SER A 35 34.11 -23.61 13.46
N GLY A 36 34.79 -24.75 13.31
CA GLY A 36 34.98 -25.71 14.41
C GLY A 36 35.97 -25.27 15.50
N THR A 37 36.64 -24.13 15.35
CA THR A 37 37.70 -23.67 16.29
C THR A 37 37.67 -22.20 16.67
N THR A 38 36.96 -21.35 15.93
CA THR A 38 37.03 -19.89 16.05
C THR A 38 35.76 -19.31 16.66
N THR A 39 35.88 -18.37 17.59
CA THR A 39 34.77 -17.48 18.01
C THR A 39 34.78 -16.21 17.15
N VAL A 40 33.59 -15.73 16.80
CA VAL A 40 33.35 -14.44 16.12
C VAL A 40 32.37 -13.61 16.94
N ASN A 41 32.32 -12.30 16.73
CA ASN A 41 31.37 -11.39 17.38
C ASN A 41 30.44 -10.78 16.33
N VAL A 42 29.13 -10.71 16.60
CA VAL A 42 28.18 -10.01 15.73
C VAL A 42 28.55 -8.52 15.62
N ASP A 43 28.45 -7.99 14.40
CA ASP A 43 28.91 -6.65 14.02
C ASP A 43 27.77 -5.82 13.37
N SER A 44 26.97 -6.44 12.50
CA SER A 44 25.69 -5.88 12.04
C SER A 44 24.65 -6.95 11.74
N ILE A 45 23.37 -6.57 11.77
CA ILE A 45 22.24 -7.36 11.26
C ILE A 45 21.33 -6.40 10.48
N ASP A 46 21.65 -6.20 9.20
CA ASP A 46 20.96 -5.28 8.29
C ASP A 46 19.84 -5.98 7.52
N ASP A 47 18.79 -5.24 7.17
CA ASP A 47 17.58 -5.76 6.51
C ASP A 47 17.15 -4.88 5.32
N ASP A 48 16.83 -5.50 4.17
CA ASP A 48 16.57 -4.78 2.91
C ASP A 48 15.22 -4.05 2.83
N LEU A 49 14.24 -4.47 3.64
CA LEU A 49 12.94 -3.81 3.77
C LEU A 49 12.81 -3.03 5.08
N TYR A 50 13.46 -3.50 6.14
CA TYR A 50 13.22 -3.05 7.51
C TYR A 50 14.43 -2.37 8.17
N GLY A 51 15.59 -2.30 7.51
CA GLY A 51 16.77 -1.54 7.96
C GLY A 51 17.60 -2.22 9.05
N ASP A 52 18.38 -1.44 9.80
CA ASP A 52 19.25 -1.96 10.86
C ASP A 52 18.42 -2.58 12.01
N LEU A 53 18.60 -3.90 12.25
CA LEU A 53 17.92 -4.64 13.31
C LEU A 53 18.63 -4.56 14.67
N LEU A 54 19.80 -3.91 14.75
CA LEU A 54 20.50 -3.54 15.97
C LEU A 54 20.18 -2.10 16.43
N ASP A 55 19.61 -1.24 15.57
CA ASP A 55 19.15 0.10 15.95
C ASP A 55 17.95 0.02 16.94
N PRO A 56 18.11 0.44 18.22
CA PRO A 56 17.05 0.42 19.21
C PRO A 56 15.96 1.48 18.96
N THR A 57 16.11 2.33 17.94
CA THR A 57 15.15 3.35 17.52
C THR A 57 14.48 3.07 16.17
N ASN A 58 14.77 1.93 15.54
CA ASN A 58 14.21 1.54 14.25
C ASN A 58 12.66 1.54 14.28
N PRO A 59 11.98 2.39 13.49
CA PRO A 59 10.52 2.55 13.53
C PRO A 59 9.76 1.56 12.63
N LEU A 60 10.45 0.70 11.87
CA LEU A 60 9.85 -0.25 10.93
C LEU A 60 9.55 -1.61 11.59
N VAL A 61 10.18 -1.88 12.74
CA VAL A 61 10.07 -3.15 13.48
C VAL A 61 9.46 -2.97 14.86
N THR A 62 8.91 -4.06 15.40
CA THR A 62 8.32 -4.18 16.75
C THR A 62 8.70 -5.54 17.35
N ASP A 63 8.64 -5.68 18.67
CA ASP A 63 9.05 -6.89 19.40
C ASP A 63 10.44 -7.44 18.98
N ASN A 64 11.36 -6.54 18.60
CA ASN A 64 12.69 -6.88 18.09
C ASN A 64 13.61 -7.35 19.22
N THR A 65 14.10 -8.59 19.12
CA THR A 65 15.07 -9.19 20.05
C THR A 65 16.50 -9.21 19.50
N CYS A 66 16.72 -8.81 18.24
CA CYS A 66 18.06 -8.77 17.62
C CYS A 66 18.98 -7.74 18.29
N LEU A 67 18.42 -6.71 18.93
CA LEU A 67 19.13 -5.76 19.80
C LEU A 67 20.00 -6.43 20.89
N ALA A 68 19.68 -7.66 21.29
CA ALA A 68 20.44 -8.40 22.29
C ALA A 68 21.70 -9.11 21.71
N LEU A 69 21.89 -9.05 20.40
CA LEU A 69 23.03 -9.67 19.70
C LEU A 69 24.15 -8.68 19.36
N ASP A 70 24.01 -7.38 19.64
CA ASP A 70 25.08 -6.39 19.41
C ASP A 70 26.38 -6.79 20.15
N GLY A 71 27.44 -7.07 19.39
CA GLY A 71 28.72 -7.56 19.90
C GLY A 71 28.73 -9.00 20.45
N ASP A 72 27.64 -9.76 20.37
CA ASP A 72 27.51 -11.07 21.03
C ASP A 72 28.44 -12.15 20.41
N PRO A 73 29.22 -12.89 21.22
CA PRO A 73 30.21 -13.85 20.72
C PRO A 73 29.59 -15.19 20.31
N ILE A 74 29.47 -15.42 18.99
CA ILE A 74 29.12 -16.73 18.42
C ILE A 74 30.34 -17.66 18.50
N GLY A 75 30.31 -18.59 19.46
CA GLY A 75 31.35 -19.61 19.65
C GLY A 75 31.47 -20.62 18.49
N PRO A 76 32.47 -21.52 18.54
CA PRO A 76 32.71 -22.50 17.46
C PRO A 76 31.54 -23.48 17.28
N ASN A 77 31.07 -23.65 16.03
CA ASN A 77 29.80 -24.33 15.68
C ASN A 77 28.56 -23.76 16.41
N GLY A 78 28.64 -22.52 16.93
CA GLY A 78 27.56 -21.87 17.66
C GLY A 78 26.52 -21.26 16.72
N THR A 79 25.28 -21.22 17.20
CA THR A 79 24.16 -20.51 16.56
C THR A 79 23.56 -19.52 17.56
N VAL A 80 23.37 -18.28 17.13
CA VAL A 80 22.51 -17.30 17.82
C VAL A 80 21.20 -17.12 17.04
N THR A 81 20.15 -16.68 17.73
CA THR A 81 18.82 -16.54 17.14
C THR A 81 18.12 -15.31 17.67
N CYS A 82 17.51 -14.53 16.79
CA CYS A 82 16.64 -13.42 17.15
C CYS A 82 15.36 -13.40 16.32
N THR A 83 14.41 -12.56 16.74
CA THR A 83 13.09 -12.40 16.13
C THR A 83 12.71 -10.94 16.10
N PHE A 84 12.01 -10.51 15.06
CA PHE A 84 11.37 -9.20 14.99
C PHE A 84 10.01 -9.32 14.31
N LYS A 85 9.14 -8.32 14.51
CA LYS A 85 7.85 -8.22 13.84
C LYS A 85 7.80 -6.97 12.99
N ALA A 86 7.35 -7.11 11.75
CA ALA A 86 7.23 -6.00 10.82
C ALA A 86 5.96 -6.10 9.98
N LEU A 87 5.54 -4.98 9.39
CA LEU A 87 4.40 -4.94 8.49
C LEU A 87 4.78 -5.48 7.10
N VAL A 88 3.97 -6.40 6.59
CA VAL A 88 3.95 -6.80 5.19
C VAL A 88 2.68 -6.20 4.57
N ASP A 89 2.83 -5.46 3.48
CA ASP A 89 1.75 -4.76 2.77
C ASP A 89 1.91 -4.96 1.25
N GLY A 90 0.81 -5.14 0.52
CA GLY A 90 0.80 -5.43 -0.91
C GLY A 90 -0.57 -5.74 -1.50
N ASN A 91 -0.59 -6.03 -2.80
CA ASN A 91 -1.78 -6.32 -3.60
C ASN A 91 -1.94 -7.83 -3.83
N PRO A 92 -3.13 -8.33 -4.20
CA PRO A 92 -3.32 -9.74 -4.57
C PRO A 92 -2.36 -10.22 -5.66
N GLY A 93 -1.59 -11.26 -5.35
CA GLY A 93 -0.57 -11.84 -6.22
C GLY A 93 0.83 -11.27 -6.01
N ASP A 94 1.00 -10.23 -5.20
CA ASP A 94 2.33 -9.76 -4.80
C ASP A 94 3.02 -10.80 -3.89
N VAL A 95 4.32 -10.97 -4.10
CA VAL A 95 5.20 -11.78 -3.23
C VAL A 95 6.24 -10.83 -2.65
N VAL A 96 6.05 -10.45 -1.40
CA VAL A 96 7.02 -9.65 -0.65
C VAL A 96 8.15 -10.58 -0.25
N THR A 97 9.36 -10.30 -0.72
CA THR A 97 10.59 -11.01 -0.31
C THR A 97 11.43 -10.05 0.50
N ASP A 98 11.97 -10.58 1.58
CA ASP A 98 12.55 -9.86 2.70
C ASP A 98 13.90 -10.52 3.03
N THR A 99 15.00 -9.75 3.01
CA THR A 99 16.38 -10.26 3.04
C THR A 99 17.13 -9.67 4.21
N VAL A 100 17.74 -10.53 5.05
CA VAL A 100 18.68 -10.10 6.09
C VAL A 100 20.11 -10.36 5.64
N LEU A 101 21.01 -9.42 5.97
CA LEU A 101 22.46 -9.55 5.86
C LEU A 101 23.04 -9.46 7.28
N ALA A 102 23.67 -10.54 7.75
CA ALA A 102 24.36 -10.53 9.04
C ALA A 102 25.88 -10.54 8.83
N CYS A 103 26.57 -9.66 9.56
CA CYS A 103 28.03 -9.54 9.54
C CYS A 103 28.61 -9.81 10.93
N VAL A 104 29.79 -10.45 10.97
CA VAL A 104 30.56 -10.71 12.19
C VAL A 104 32.02 -10.25 12.03
N THR A 105 32.65 -9.87 13.13
CA THR A 105 34.10 -9.63 13.21
C THR A 105 34.85 -10.84 13.76
N GLN A 106 36.09 -11.01 13.29
CA GLN A 106 37.02 -12.05 13.76
C GLN A 106 38.36 -11.43 14.13
N VAL A 107 38.89 -11.75 15.31
CA VAL A 107 40.19 -11.24 15.78
C VAL A 107 41.30 -11.61 14.80
N GLY A 108 41.93 -10.59 14.18
CA GLY A 108 42.99 -10.75 13.19
C GLY A 108 42.54 -10.80 11.73
N VAL A 109 41.24 -10.65 11.46
CA VAL A 109 40.69 -10.33 10.14
C VAL A 109 40.33 -8.84 10.11
N PRO A 110 40.70 -8.06 9.07
CA PRO A 110 40.42 -6.62 9.02
C PRO A 110 39.03 -6.28 8.47
N GLU A 111 38.45 -7.14 7.63
CA GLU A 111 37.12 -6.98 7.03
C GLU A 111 36.09 -7.84 7.78
N PRO A 112 34.82 -7.43 7.85
CA PRO A 112 33.76 -8.27 8.41
C PRO A 112 33.49 -9.50 7.51
N ILE A 113 33.04 -10.58 8.14
CA ILE A 113 32.61 -11.82 7.49
C ILE A 113 31.08 -11.83 7.51
N CYS A 114 30.45 -11.85 6.34
CA CYS A 114 29.00 -11.70 6.24
C CYS A 114 28.33 -12.87 5.52
N GLY A 115 27.03 -13.05 5.77
CA GLY A 115 26.15 -13.97 5.05
C GLY A 115 24.71 -13.46 5.06
N ASP A 116 23.95 -13.83 4.03
CA ASP A 116 22.57 -13.38 3.82
C ASP A 116 21.56 -14.54 3.84
N ALA A 117 20.29 -14.20 4.09
CA ALA A 117 19.16 -15.11 3.87
C ALA A 117 17.86 -14.34 3.62
N SER A 118 17.00 -14.87 2.76
CA SER A 118 15.69 -14.30 2.45
C SER A 118 14.52 -15.19 2.89
N ALA A 119 13.41 -14.54 3.24
CA ALA A 119 12.11 -15.15 3.44
C ALA A 119 11.06 -14.44 2.57
N SER A 120 9.97 -15.12 2.20
CA SER A 120 8.93 -14.53 1.35
C SER A 120 7.53 -14.75 1.89
N VAL A 121 6.66 -13.75 1.73
CA VAL A 121 5.25 -13.76 2.08
C VAL A 121 4.41 -13.49 0.84
N THR A 122 3.41 -14.34 0.57
CA THR A 122 2.48 -14.14 -0.56
C THR A 122 1.22 -13.41 -0.09
N ILE A 123 0.81 -12.36 -0.83
CA ILE A 123 -0.46 -11.66 -0.60
C ILE A 123 -1.54 -12.30 -1.46
N THR A 124 -2.61 -12.76 -0.81
CA THR A 124 -3.75 -13.44 -1.44
C THR A 124 -4.98 -12.54 -1.54
N ASP A 125 -5.80 -12.85 -2.54
CA ASP A 125 -7.05 -12.18 -2.90
C ASP A 125 -8.18 -12.48 -1.89
N GLU A 126 -8.96 -11.47 -1.46
CA GLU A 126 -10.27 -11.69 -0.81
C GLU A 126 -11.45 -11.44 -1.76
N PHE A 127 -11.89 -12.45 -2.51
CA PHE A 127 -13.05 -12.30 -3.39
C PHE A 127 -14.37 -12.35 -2.63
N VAL A 128 -14.92 -11.18 -2.29
CA VAL A 128 -16.29 -11.06 -1.77
C VAL A 128 -17.28 -10.88 -2.93
N PRO A 129 -18.17 -11.84 -3.22
CA PRO A 129 -19.08 -11.76 -4.37
C PRO A 129 -20.16 -10.68 -4.15
N PRO A 130 -20.53 -9.90 -5.19
CA PRO A 130 -21.57 -8.87 -5.11
C PRO A 130 -22.99 -9.45 -5.04
N THR A 131 -23.92 -8.72 -4.42
CA THR A 131 -25.35 -9.07 -4.37
C THR A 131 -26.12 -8.38 -5.50
N LEU A 132 -27.01 -9.13 -6.17
CA LEU A 132 -28.00 -8.60 -7.12
C LEU A 132 -29.41 -8.94 -6.62
N ILE A 133 -30.24 -7.93 -6.39
CA ILE A 133 -31.65 -8.06 -5.99
C ILE A 133 -32.53 -7.35 -7.02
N LYS A 134 -33.63 -8.00 -7.44
CA LYS A 134 -34.70 -7.39 -8.23
C LYS A 134 -36.04 -7.53 -7.50
N THR A 135 -36.62 -6.41 -7.10
CA THR A 135 -37.87 -6.34 -6.33
C THR A 135 -38.96 -5.69 -7.18
N ALA A 136 -40.16 -6.26 -7.22
CA ALA A 136 -41.32 -5.59 -7.80
C ALA A 136 -41.90 -4.60 -6.77
N LEU A 137 -42.03 -3.32 -7.15
CA LEU A 137 -42.61 -2.27 -6.30
C LEU A 137 -44.08 -1.98 -6.64
N SER A 138 -44.52 -2.37 -7.83
CA SER A 138 -45.92 -2.27 -8.25
C SER A 138 -46.76 -3.35 -7.56
N THR A 139 -47.66 -2.94 -6.66
CA THR A 139 -48.73 -3.82 -6.16
C THR A 139 -49.75 -4.07 -7.26
N ALA A 140 -50.18 -5.33 -7.42
CA ALA A 140 -51.05 -5.74 -8.51
C ALA A 140 -52.52 -5.38 -8.26
N ASN A 141 -52.85 -4.09 -8.43
CA ASN A 141 -54.25 -3.64 -8.45
C ASN A 141 -54.93 -4.16 -9.71
N CYS A 142 -56.02 -4.92 -9.54
CA CYS A 142 -56.65 -5.68 -10.63
C CYS A 142 -57.52 -4.80 -11.55
N SER A 143 -56.86 -4.07 -12.46
CA SER A 143 -57.49 -3.45 -13.63
C SER A 143 -56.46 -3.31 -14.77
N MET A 144 -56.97 -3.30 -16.00
CA MET A 144 -56.27 -3.39 -17.28
C MET A 144 -54.97 -2.56 -17.39
N GLN A 145 -53.85 -3.24 -17.74
CA GLN A 145 -52.55 -2.68 -18.13
C GLN A 145 -51.98 -1.56 -17.22
N VAL A 146 -51.35 -1.97 -16.11
CA VAL A 146 -50.58 -1.09 -15.21
C VAL A 146 -49.08 -1.20 -15.50
N ASP A 147 -48.34 -0.09 -15.42
CA ASP A 147 -46.88 -0.09 -15.51
C ASP A 147 -46.23 -0.80 -14.32
N ALA A 148 -45.30 -1.72 -14.60
CA ALA A 148 -44.65 -2.55 -13.60
C ALA A 148 -43.32 -1.95 -13.13
N THR A 149 -43.35 -1.15 -12.06
CA THR A 149 -42.12 -0.63 -11.43
C THR A 149 -41.33 -1.76 -10.76
N TYR A 150 -40.04 -1.86 -11.10
CA TYR A 150 -39.06 -2.73 -10.42
C TYR A 150 -37.92 -1.90 -9.85
N GLN A 151 -37.49 -2.24 -8.64
CA GLN A 151 -36.20 -1.83 -8.11
C GLN A 151 -35.17 -2.90 -8.49
N VAL A 152 -33.99 -2.48 -8.96
CA VAL A 152 -32.84 -3.36 -9.11
C VAL A 152 -31.70 -2.77 -8.28
N VAL A 153 -31.15 -3.56 -7.38
CA VAL A 153 -30.04 -3.17 -6.50
C VAL A 153 -28.86 -4.08 -6.80
N VAL A 154 -27.72 -3.48 -7.16
CA VAL A 154 -26.42 -4.15 -7.18
C VAL A 154 -25.62 -3.59 -6.01
N GLN A 155 -25.23 -4.46 -5.08
CA GLN A 155 -24.42 -4.12 -3.92
C GLN A 155 -23.03 -4.72 -4.09
N ASN A 156 -22.00 -3.88 -4.01
CA ASN A 156 -20.64 -4.36 -3.76
C ASN A 156 -20.55 -4.77 -2.28
N ASN A 157 -20.15 -6.02 -2.04
CA ASN A 157 -20.00 -6.55 -0.69
C ASN A 157 -18.54 -6.51 -0.20
N SER A 158 -17.57 -6.29 -1.10
CA SER A 158 -16.17 -6.11 -0.71
C SER A 158 -15.95 -4.70 -0.14
N THR A 159 -15.22 -4.63 0.97
CA THR A 159 -14.71 -3.38 1.56
C THR A 159 -13.35 -2.98 0.99
N LYS A 160 -12.71 -3.86 0.21
CA LYS A 160 -11.36 -3.71 -0.34
C LYS A 160 -11.39 -3.38 -1.84
N ASP A 161 -12.35 -3.95 -2.57
CA ASP A 161 -12.38 -3.90 -4.03
C ASP A 161 -13.27 -2.83 -4.64
N SER A 162 -12.82 -2.30 -5.78
CA SER A 162 -13.71 -1.67 -6.75
C SER A 162 -14.30 -2.72 -7.71
N LEU A 163 -15.64 -2.73 -7.81
CA LEU A 163 -16.39 -3.59 -8.71
C LEU A 163 -17.10 -2.77 -9.79
N THR A 164 -16.87 -3.10 -11.07
CA THR A 164 -17.50 -2.44 -12.22
C THR A 164 -18.62 -3.29 -12.80
N VAL A 165 -19.84 -2.73 -12.88
CA VAL A 165 -20.99 -3.33 -13.55
C VAL A 165 -20.88 -3.08 -15.07
N ASN A 166 -20.43 -4.09 -15.83
CA ASN A 166 -20.24 -3.97 -17.28
C ASN A 166 -21.55 -4.12 -18.06
N THR A 167 -22.43 -5.02 -17.59
CA THR A 167 -23.75 -5.31 -18.18
C THR A 167 -24.72 -5.68 -17.06
N LEU A 168 -26.01 -5.40 -17.27
CA LEU A 168 -27.08 -5.80 -16.36
C LEU A 168 -28.25 -6.25 -17.24
N THR A 169 -28.51 -7.56 -17.30
CA THR A 169 -29.44 -8.13 -18.28
C THR A 169 -30.71 -8.69 -17.66
N ASP A 170 -31.83 -8.39 -18.31
CA ASP A 170 -33.16 -8.89 -17.98
C ASP A 170 -33.73 -9.72 -19.14
N ASN A 171 -34.40 -10.82 -18.81
CA ASN A 171 -34.91 -11.77 -19.80
C ASN A 171 -36.12 -11.27 -20.62
N ARG A 172 -36.73 -10.14 -20.24
CA ARG A 172 -37.85 -9.49 -20.94
C ARG A 172 -37.44 -8.18 -21.60
N PHE A 173 -36.49 -7.45 -21.00
CA PHE A 173 -36.13 -6.11 -21.46
C PHE A 173 -34.76 -6.01 -22.16
N GLY A 174 -33.84 -6.95 -21.96
CA GLY A 174 -32.48 -6.87 -22.51
C GLY A 174 -31.50 -6.19 -21.55
N ASN A 175 -30.55 -5.38 -22.06
CA ASN A 175 -29.49 -4.77 -21.26
C ASN A 175 -29.96 -3.47 -20.57
N ILE A 176 -30.53 -3.60 -19.37
CA ILE A 176 -31.15 -2.51 -18.59
C ILE A 176 -30.16 -1.48 -17.98
N THR A 177 -28.91 -1.40 -18.46
CA THR A 177 -28.01 -0.26 -18.17
C THR A 177 -28.29 0.97 -19.03
N ALA A 178 -29.17 0.86 -20.02
CA ALA A 178 -29.64 1.96 -20.87
C ALA A 178 -31.15 2.21 -20.68
N PRO A 179 -31.66 3.43 -20.93
CA PRO A 179 -33.10 3.69 -20.94
C PRO A 179 -33.76 2.92 -22.10
N HIS A 180 -34.84 2.20 -21.79
CA HIS A 180 -35.64 1.49 -22.78
C HIS A 180 -36.84 2.35 -23.16
N ALA A 181 -37.22 2.35 -24.44
CA ALA A 181 -38.50 2.91 -24.84
C ALA A 181 -39.66 2.18 -24.12
N ALA A 182 -40.80 2.87 -23.94
CA ALA A 182 -42.00 2.31 -23.33
C ALA A 182 -42.62 1.21 -24.22
N GLY A 183 -42.01 0.03 -24.19
CA GLY A 183 -42.33 -1.12 -25.03
C GLY A 183 -43.63 -1.77 -24.60
N GLY A 184 -44.75 -1.26 -25.12
CA GLY A 184 -46.10 -1.82 -24.96
C GLY A 184 -46.20 -3.22 -25.57
N LEU A 185 -45.74 -4.23 -24.81
CA LEU A 185 -45.77 -5.65 -25.16
C LEU A 185 -47.21 -6.16 -25.20
N ARG A 186 -47.87 -5.94 -26.35
CA ARG A 186 -49.12 -6.62 -26.72
C ARG A 186 -48.88 -8.13 -26.71
N ALA A 187 -49.79 -8.88 -26.10
CA ALA A 187 -49.78 -10.33 -26.18
C ALA A 187 -50.12 -10.77 -27.62
N GLY A 188 -49.30 -11.69 -28.17
CA GLY A 188 -49.44 -12.19 -29.53
C GLY A 188 -48.06 -12.45 -30.16
N ARG A 189 -47.75 -13.63 -30.70
CA ARG A 189 -48.57 -14.85 -30.86
C ARG A 189 -47.75 -16.07 -30.49
N GLU A 190 -48.38 -17.08 -29.91
CA GLU A 190 -47.93 -18.45 -30.12
C GLU A 190 -48.16 -18.79 -31.60
N HIS A 191 -47.12 -19.27 -32.27
CA HIS A 191 -47.20 -19.96 -33.55
C HIS A 191 -46.34 -21.20 -33.43
N ASP A 192 -46.93 -22.35 -33.72
CA ASP A 192 -46.39 -23.66 -33.37
C ASP A 192 -45.01 -23.97 -33.99
N LEU A 193 -44.10 -24.47 -33.14
CA LEU A 193 -43.12 -25.47 -33.55
C LEU A 193 -42.94 -26.48 -32.41
N HIS A 194 -43.74 -27.55 -32.48
CA HIS A 194 -43.71 -28.68 -31.56
C HIS A 194 -42.31 -29.32 -31.44
N ARG A 195 -41.68 -29.22 -30.26
CA ARG A 195 -40.81 -30.27 -29.72
C ARG A 195 -40.65 -30.15 -28.19
N PRO A 196 -40.82 -31.24 -27.42
CA PRO A 196 -40.68 -31.19 -25.97
C PRO A 196 -39.20 -31.13 -25.56
N ALA A 197 -38.82 -30.08 -24.85
CA ALA A 197 -37.57 -29.98 -24.12
C ALA A 197 -37.89 -29.61 -22.65
N GLU A 198 -37.18 -30.23 -21.71
CA GLU A 198 -37.56 -30.28 -20.30
C GLU A 198 -37.67 -28.89 -19.61
N ARG A 199 -38.57 -28.80 -18.63
CA ARG A 199 -38.68 -27.65 -17.72
C ARG A 199 -37.41 -27.48 -16.86
N ARG A 200 -36.43 -26.71 -17.36
CA ARG A 200 -35.33 -26.18 -16.54
C ARG A 200 -35.42 -24.66 -16.43
N HIS A 201 -36.27 -24.21 -15.52
CA HIS A 201 -36.39 -22.80 -15.11
C HIS A 201 -35.17 -22.35 -14.27
N ARG A 202 -33.96 -22.37 -14.86
CA ARG A 202 -32.81 -21.63 -14.33
C ARG A 202 -32.90 -20.18 -14.80
N ARG A 203 -33.47 -19.30 -13.97
CA ARG A 203 -33.40 -17.85 -14.18
C ARG A 203 -31.98 -17.36 -13.91
N GLN A 204 -31.12 -17.39 -14.93
CA GLN A 204 -29.80 -16.78 -14.86
C GLN A 204 -29.87 -15.33 -15.34
N HIS A 205 -30.07 -14.42 -14.39
CA HIS A 205 -29.68 -13.01 -14.58
C HIS A 205 -28.14 -12.96 -14.53
N HIS A 206 -27.49 -12.98 -15.71
CA HIS A 206 -26.04 -12.90 -15.78
C HIS A 206 -25.60 -11.45 -15.56
N LEU A 207 -25.15 -11.17 -14.34
CA LEU A 207 -24.37 -9.99 -13.99
C LEU A 207 -22.89 -10.31 -14.19
N LEU A 208 -22.27 -9.73 -15.22
CA LEU A 208 -20.82 -9.82 -15.41
C LEU A 208 -20.15 -8.60 -14.77
N VAL A 209 -19.78 -8.73 -13.49
CA VAL A 209 -18.89 -7.77 -12.82
C VAL A 209 -17.45 -8.02 -13.25
N ARG A 210 -16.66 -6.94 -13.40
CA ARG A 210 -15.19 -7.01 -13.44
C ARG A 210 -14.64 -6.34 -12.20
N ARG A 211 -13.69 -7.01 -11.56
CA ARG A 211 -12.88 -6.49 -10.46
C ARG A 211 -11.76 -5.60 -11.00
N SER A 212 -11.32 -4.62 -10.22
CA SER A 212 -10.25 -3.71 -10.58
C SER A 212 -9.37 -3.37 -9.37
N HIS A 213 -8.19 -3.98 -9.30
CA HIS A 213 -7.20 -3.81 -8.23
C HIS A 213 -6.33 -2.55 -8.43
N ARG A 214 -6.90 -1.43 -8.88
CA ARG A 214 -6.12 -0.23 -9.22
C ARG A 214 -6.05 0.76 -8.05
N GLN A 215 -5.40 0.36 -6.95
CA GLN A 215 -4.98 1.31 -5.93
C GLN A 215 -3.87 2.21 -6.53
N GLN A 216 -4.19 3.47 -6.82
CA GLN A 216 -3.20 4.51 -7.15
C GLN A 216 -3.26 5.58 -6.08
N SER A 217 -2.26 5.59 -5.20
CA SER A 217 -2.16 6.46 -4.03
C SER A 217 -1.85 7.91 -4.38
N VAL A 218 -2.84 8.63 -4.94
CA VAL A 218 -2.73 10.05 -5.26
C VAL A 218 -2.79 10.87 -3.97
N ARG A 219 -1.63 11.26 -3.43
CA ARG A 219 -1.53 12.25 -2.35
C ARG A 219 -2.04 13.61 -2.83
N LEU A 220 -3.29 13.94 -2.49
CA LEU A 220 -3.81 15.30 -2.62
C LEU A 220 -3.23 16.18 -1.50
N GLN A 221 -2.28 17.05 -1.84
CA GLN A 221 -1.89 18.15 -0.95
C GLN A 221 -3.05 19.17 -0.87
N PRO A 222 -3.43 19.65 0.32
CA PRO A 222 -4.37 20.77 0.44
C PRO A 222 -3.81 22.01 -0.25
N ARG A 223 -4.58 22.61 -1.16
CA ARG A 223 -4.33 23.99 -1.61
C ARG A 223 -5.11 24.93 -0.72
N GLU A 224 -4.41 25.85 -0.07
CA GLU A 224 -5.05 26.89 0.74
C GLU A 224 -5.93 27.80 -0.13
N HIS A 225 -7.04 28.26 0.45
CA HIS A 225 -7.96 29.18 -0.21
C HIS A 225 -7.46 30.63 -0.12
N GLY A 226 -6.68 31.05 -1.11
CA GLY A 226 -6.47 32.47 -1.41
C GLY A 226 -7.65 33.01 -2.21
N ASP A 227 -8.57 33.76 -1.57
CA ASP A 227 -9.62 34.49 -2.27
C ASP A 227 -9.03 35.69 -3.03
N GLY A 228 -9.36 35.83 -4.30
CA GLY A 228 -8.69 36.75 -5.23
C GLY A 228 -9.46 36.92 -6.54
N ARG A 229 -9.85 38.15 -6.85
CA ARG A 229 -10.70 38.47 -8.00
C ARG A 229 -9.90 38.50 -9.32
N ARG A 230 -10.64 38.38 -10.43
CA ARG A 230 -10.19 38.68 -11.81
C ARG A 230 -9.63 40.11 -11.86
N ASP A 231 -8.62 40.45 -12.65
CA ASP A 231 -8.66 40.42 -14.12
C ASP A 231 -7.33 40.06 -14.79
N GLY A 232 -7.37 39.80 -16.10
CA GLY A 232 -6.23 39.29 -16.85
C GLY A 232 -5.63 40.30 -17.83
N GLN A 233 -4.30 40.25 -18.00
CA GLN A 233 -3.62 40.94 -19.08
C GLN A 233 -2.44 40.12 -19.62
N ARG A 234 -2.20 40.23 -20.93
CA ARG A 234 -1.07 39.60 -21.62
C ARG A 234 0.16 40.50 -21.50
N GLN A 235 1.34 39.91 -21.32
CA GLN A 235 2.52 40.31 -22.08
C GLN A 235 3.61 39.21 -22.07
N ARG A 236 4.53 39.31 -23.04
CA ARG A 236 5.72 38.47 -23.23
C ARG A 236 6.95 39.39 -23.13
N ALA A 237 8.09 38.81 -22.75
CA ALA A 237 9.43 39.28 -23.09
C ALA A 237 9.88 40.64 -22.48
N GLU A 238 11.17 40.97 -22.35
CA GLU A 238 12.41 40.17 -22.30
C GLU A 238 13.54 41.01 -21.67
N HIS A 239 14.63 40.34 -21.27
CA HIS A 239 15.98 40.90 -21.13
C HIS A 239 16.30 41.96 -20.04
N ALA A 240 17.60 42.08 -19.75
CA ALA A 240 18.17 42.71 -18.57
C ALA A 240 19.04 43.95 -18.90
N LEU A 241 19.68 44.51 -17.86
CA LEU A 241 20.59 45.69 -17.85
C LEU A 241 19.87 47.04 -17.99
N GLY A 242 20.29 48.15 -17.36
CA GLY A 242 21.32 48.38 -16.35
C GLY A 242 21.78 49.86 -16.30
N LEU A 243 22.16 50.38 -15.12
CA LEU A 243 22.60 51.78 -14.85
C LEU A 243 21.48 52.85 -14.98
N GLY A 244 21.52 54.04 -14.37
CA GLY A 244 22.42 54.60 -13.34
C GLY A 244 22.28 56.15 -13.19
N HIS A 245 22.51 56.69 -11.98
CA HIS A 245 22.36 58.13 -11.58
C HIS A 245 20.90 58.66 -11.63
N GLY A 246 20.48 59.68 -10.85
CA GLY A 246 21.11 60.47 -9.78
C GLY A 246 20.29 61.75 -9.52
N ASP A 247 20.37 62.46 -8.39
CA ASP A 247 21.10 62.26 -7.13
C ASP A 247 20.47 63.16 -6.02
N ARG A 248 21.08 63.24 -4.81
CA ARG A 248 21.23 64.38 -3.84
C ARG A 248 20.26 65.59 -3.82
N VAL A 249 19.98 66.23 -2.67
CA VAL A 249 20.93 66.78 -1.65
C VAL A 249 20.44 66.66 -0.18
N ASP A 250 21.45 66.55 0.69
CA ASP A 250 21.64 66.70 2.16
C ASP A 250 20.76 67.70 2.99
N HIS A 251 20.79 67.78 4.35
CA HIS A 251 21.89 67.65 5.34
C HIS A 251 21.48 67.21 6.78
N ALA A 252 22.41 66.51 7.47
CA ALA A 252 22.91 66.60 8.87
C ALA A 252 21.99 67.02 10.07
N VAL A 253 22.25 66.75 11.36
CA VAL A 253 23.50 66.69 12.18
C VAL A 253 23.29 65.80 13.44
N GLY A 254 24.34 65.15 13.97
CA GLY A 254 24.50 65.01 15.44
C GLY A 254 24.85 63.65 16.07
N GLY A 255 25.80 63.69 17.01
CA GLY A 255 26.13 62.69 18.06
C GLY A 255 27.07 63.37 19.09
N PRO A 256 27.82 62.66 19.97
CA PRO A 256 27.77 61.23 20.30
C PRO A 256 28.06 60.88 21.81
N ARG A 257 28.16 59.56 22.13
CA ARG A 257 28.97 58.89 23.21
C ARG A 257 28.56 58.88 24.70
N HIS A 258 29.05 57.79 25.36
CA HIS A 258 29.14 57.48 26.81
C HIS A 258 27.80 57.18 27.55
N GLU A 259 27.72 56.40 28.65
CA GLU A 259 28.76 55.87 29.56
C GLU A 259 28.54 54.39 30.04
N ARG A 260 28.83 54.02 31.31
CA ARG A 260 29.09 52.63 31.79
C ARG A 260 28.63 52.43 33.26
N ALA A 261 28.16 51.28 33.80
CA ALA A 261 28.19 49.82 33.50
C ALA A 261 29.22 48.99 34.32
N ARG A 262 28.78 48.08 35.24
CA ARG A 262 29.64 47.18 36.04
C ARG A 262 28.99 45.83 36.50
N ARG A 263 29.90 44.87 36.74
CA ARG A 263 29.88 43.54 37.43
C ARG A 263 28.92 43.39 38.64
N ARG A 264 28.56 42.20 39.16
CA ARG A 264 29.26 40.89 39.36
C ARG A 264 28.26 39.71 39.15
N LEU A 265 28.67 38.51 38.67
CA LEU A 265 29.31 37.40 39.41
C LEU A 265 28.61 37.01 40.72
N GLY A 266 27.99 35.83 40.70
CA GLY A 266 27.40 35.05 41.79
C GLY A 266 27.18 33.63 41.27
#